data_AF-A0A809S5D9-F1
#
_entry.id   AF-A0A809S5D9-F1
#
_cell.length_a   1.000
_cell.length_b   1.000
_cell.length_c   1.000
_cell.angle_alpha   90.00
_cell.angle_beta   90.00
_cell.angle_gamma   90.00
#
_symmetry.space_group_name_H-M   'P 1'
#
loop_
_entity.id
_entity.type
_entity.pdbx_description
1 polymer ?
#
loop_
_entity_poly.entity_id
_entity_poly.type
_entity_poly.pdbx_seq_one_letter_code
_entity_poly.pdbx_strand_id
1 'polypeptide(L)'
;MLNRTSKAVLITVLTGFIAATATSAMAESKFEKTHPRRDQVNDRVHNQDKRINKEVKEGDMSKREANKLHKDDHQIRQEERDMAHQGGGHITKQEQKTLNQQENGVSKQIGQ
;
A
#
# COMPACT_ATOMS: atom_id res chain seq x y z
N MET A 1 -64.36 -28.09 -32.14
CA MET A 1 -63.95 -29.14 -31.18
C MET A 1 -63.29 -28.48 -29.99
N LEU A 2 -63.85 -28.72 -28.80
CA LEU A 2 -63.35 -28.47 -27.43
C LEU A 2 -61.97 -29.16 -27.24
N ASN A 3 -61.03 -28.87 -26.32
CA ASN A 3 -60.99 -28.15 -25.05
C ASN A 3 -59.53 -28.06 -24.52
N ARG A 4 -59.18 -26.92 -23.90
CA ARG A 4 -58.58 -26.72 -22.55
C ARG A 4 -57.36 -27.53 -22.03
N THR A 5 -56.54 -26.79 -21.25
CA THR A 5 -55.70 -27.18 -20.07
C THR A 5 -54.37 -27.90 -20.36
N SER A 6 -53.25 -27.71 -19.66
CA SER A 6 -52.92 -27.06 -18.38
C SER A 6 -51.40 -27.04 -18.18
N LYS A 7 -50.91 -26.02 -17.45
CA LYS A 7 -49.86 -26.09 -16.40
C LYS A 7 -48.39 -26.37 -16.79
N ALA A 8 -47.62 -25.28 -16.76
CA ALA A 8 -46.34 -25.07 -16.07
C ALA A 8 -45.38 -26.26 -15.83
N VAL A 9 -44.14 -26.11 -16.31
CA VAL A 9 -42.94 -26.46 -15.52
C VAL A 9 -41.95 -25.30 -15.63
N LEU A 10 -41.93 -24.49 -14.58
CA LEU A 10 -40.83 -23.61 -14.21
C LEU A 10 -39.60 -24.48 -13.93
N ILE A 11 -38.54 -24.36 -14.74
CA ILE A 11 -37.19 -24.70 -14.28
C ILE A 11 -36.46 -23.38 -14.07
N THR A 12 -36.63 -22.86 -12.87
CA THR A 12 -35.82 -21.77 -12.32
C THR A 12 -34.40 -22.29 -12.17
N VAL A 13 -33.55 -22.08 -13.19
CA VAL A 13 -32.11 -22.21 -13.01
C VAL A 13 -31.65 -20.98 -12.24
N LEU A 14 -31.69 -21.09 -10.91
CA LEU A 14 -30.92 -20.24 -10.00
C LEU A 14 -29.44 -20.40 -10.37
N THR A 15 -28.98 -19.60 -11.33
CA THR A 15 -27.56 -19.44 -11.60
C THR A 15 -27.03 -18.60 -10.43
N GLY A 16 -26.40 -19.29 -9.47
CA GLY A 16 -25.79 -18.68 -8.31
C GLY A 16 -24.84 -17.58 -8.76
N PHE A 17 -25.15 -16.34 -8.36
CA PHE A 17 -24.25 -15.22 -8.45
C PHE A 17 -23.14 -15.47 -7.42
N ILE A 18 -22.10 -16.22 -7.80
CA ILE A 18 -20.87 -16.27 -7.03
C ILE A 18 -20.30 -14.86 -7.12
N ALA A 19 -20.53 -14.07 -6.07
CA ALA A 19 -19.82 -12.83 -5.86
C ALA A 19 -18.34 -13.20 -5.71
N ALA A 20 -17.63 -13.24 -6.83
CA ALA A 20 -16.18 -13.22 -6.85
C ALA A 20 -15.80 -11.88 -6.25
N THR A 21 -15.57 -11.87 -4.94
CA THR A 21 -14.82 -10.79 -4.29
C THR A 21 -13.48 -10.77 -5.00
N ALA A 22 -13.33 -9.83 -5.93
CA ALA A 22 -12.07 -9.56 -6.59
C ALA A 22 -11.11 -9.07 -5.52
N THR A 23 -10.43 -10.00 -4.85
CA THR A 23 -9.22 -9.67 -4.11
C THR A 23 -8.28 -9.10 -5.15
N SER A 24 -8.07 -7.79 -5.12
CA SER A 24 -7.11 -7.11 -5.96
C SER A 24 -5.72 -7.63 -5.59
N ALA A 25 -5.32 -8.73 -6.21
CA ALA A 25 -3.94 -9.19 -6.22
C ALA A 25 -3.17 -8.15 -7.05
N MET A 26 -2.60 -7.15 -6.37
CA MET A 26 -1.65 -6.24 -6.99
C MET A 26 -0.50 -7.12 -7.50
N ALA A 27 -0.29 -7.11 -8.81
CA ALA A 27 0.74 -7.92 -9.42
C ALA A 27 2.10 -7.44 -8.91
N GLU A 28 2.75 -8.27 -8.09
CA GLU A 28 4.05 -7.97 -7.49
C GLU A 28 5.07 -7.65 -8.60
N SER A 29 5.67 -6.46 -8.52
CA SER A 29 6.57 -5.97 -9.58
C SER A 29 7.87 -6.78 -9.64
N LYS A 30 8.55 -6.76 -10.79
CA LYS A 30 9.88 -7.37 -10.93
C LYS A 30 10.88 -6.74 -9.94
N PHE A 31 10.69 -5.47 -9.58
CA PHE A 31 11.53 -4.76 -8.62
C PHE A 31 11.32 -5.31 -7.21
N GLU A 32 10.07 -5.43 -6.74
CA GLU A 32 9.70 -6.01 -5.43
C GLU A 32 10.38 -7.37 -5.20
N LYS A 33 10.25 -8.27 -6.18
CA LYS A 33 10.83 -9.63 -6.12
C LYS A 33 12.34 -9.64 -6.01
N THR A 34 13.01 -8.70 -6.69
CA THR A 34 14.48 -8.64 -6.73
C THR A 34 15.06 -7.79 -5.62
N HIS A 35 14.28 -6.90 -5.02
CA HIS A 35 14.72 -5.95 -4.00
C HIS A 35 13.77 -5.89 -2.79
N PRO A 36 13.47 -7.02 -2.13
CA PRO A 36 12.43 -7.07 -1.09
C PRO A 36 12.70 -6.15 0.11
N ARG A 37 13.97 -5.88 0.43
CA ARG A 37 14.32 -4.94 1.52
C ARG A 37 14.05 -3.49 1.16
N ARG A 38 14.37 -3.12 -0.09
CA ARG A 38 14.14 -1.77 -0.61
C ARG A 38 12.66 -1.51 -0.76
N ASP A 39 11.94 -2.51 -1.28
CA ASP A 39 10.50 -2.49 -1.40
C ASP A 39 9.83 -2.21 -0.04
N GLN A 40 10.18 -2.99 0.98
CA GLN A 40 9.65 -2.80 2.34
C GLN A 40 9.91 -1.40 2.93
N VAL A 41 11.07 -0.79 2.65
CA VAL A 41 11.35 0.61 3.05
C VAL A 41 10.49 1.59 2.25
N ASN A 42 10.41 1.43 0.92
CA ASN A 42 9.57 2.30 0.08
C ASN A 42 8.08 2.23 0.45
N ASP A 43 7.58 1.04 0.81
CA ASP A 43 6.21 0.85 1.30
C ASP A 43 5.94 1.61 2.60
N ARG A 44 6.94 1.67 3.50
CA ARG A 44 6.82 2.42 4.75
C ARG A 44 6.76 3.91 4.50
N VAL A 45 7.63 4.45 3.66
CA VAL A 45 7.54 5.85 3.19
C VAL A 45 6.17 6.15 2.58
N HIS A 46 5.65 5.27 1.70
CA HIS A 46 4.34 5.46 1.09
C HIS A 46 3.19 5.46 2.12
N ASN A 47 3.26 4.59 3.11
CA ASN A 47 2.27 4.55 4.18
C ASN A 47 2.35 5.78 5.10
N GLN A 48 3.55 6.31 5.35
CA GLN A 48 3.72 7.56 6.10
C GLN A 48 3.15 8.75 5.33
N ASP A 49 3.42 8.87 4.02
CA ASP A 49 2.87 9.90 3.15
C ASP A 49 1.34 9.93 3.18
N LYS A 50 0.70 8.75 3.09
CA LYS A 50 -0.76 8.63 3.22
C LYS A 50 -1.27 9.14 4.56
N ARG A 51 -0.58 8.80 5.66
CA ARG A 51 -0.98 9.25 7.01
C ARG A 51 -0.81 10.76 7.13
N ILE A 52 0.32 11.33 6.72
CA ILE A 52 0.57 12.78 6.73
C ILE A 52 -0.55 13.51 5.96
N ASN A 53 -0.87 13.05 4.75
CA ASN A 53 -1.93 13.63 3.95
C ASN A 53 -3.32 13.51 4.59
N LYS A 54 -3.57 12.42 5.34
CA LYS A 54 -4.81 12.22 6.10
C LYS A 54 -4.91 13.22 7.26
N GLU A 55 -3.89 13.35 8.09
CA GLU A 55 -3.87 14.28 9.23
C GLU A 55 -4.06 15.74 8.76
N VAL A 56 -3.41 16.13 7.65
CA VAL A 56 -3.60 17.47 7.05
C VAL A 56 -5.03 17.69 6.57
N LYS A 57 -5.67 16.64 6.01
CA LYS A 57 -7.05 16.72 5.51
C LYS A 57 -8.05 16.80 6.66
N GLU A 58 -7.79 16.10 7.76
CA GLU A 58 -8.63 16.07 8.96
C GLU A 58 -8.47 17.36 9.79
N GLY A 59 -7.37 18.09 9.59
CA GLY A 59 -7.07 19.35 10.27
C GLY A 59 -6.21 19.16 11.53
N ASP A 60 -5.82 17.92 11.81
CA ASP A 60 -5.01 17.52 12.96
C ASP A 60 -3.51 17.83 12.75
N MET A 61 -3.10 18.20 11.53
CA MET A 61 -1.72 18.59 11.22
C MET A 61 -1.66 19.83 10.33
N SER A 62 -0.78 20.78 10.65
CA SER A 62 -0.56 21.94 9.78
C SER A 62 0.23 21.56 8.52
N LYS A 63 0.02 22.32 7.43
CA LYS A 63 0.81 22.16 6.19
C LYS A 63 2.32 22.32 6.42
N ARG A 64 2.73 23.11 7.42
CA ARG A 64 4.14 23.32 7.74
C ARG A 64 4.76 22.08 8.37
N GLU A 65 4.04 21.44 9.29
CA GLU A 65 4.46 20.18 9.91
C GLU A 65 4.51 19.05 8.87
N ALA A 66 3.49 18.92 8.03
CA ALA A 66 3.48 17.96 6.93
C ALA A 66 4.69 18.14 6.00
N ASN A 67 5.00 19.38 5.59
CA ASN A 67 6.18 19.67 4.77
C ASN A 67 7.50 19.28 5.45
N LYS A 68 7.58 19.36 6.78
CA LYS A 68 8.76 18.90 7.52
C LYS A 68 8.85 17.37 7.47
N LEU A 69 7.75 16.67 7.73
CA LEU A 69 7.72 15.20 7.72
C LEU A 69 8.01 14.63 6.32
N HIS A 70 7.47 15.22 5.26
CA HIS A 70 7.80 14.81 3.88
C HIS A 70 9.27 15.03 3.54
N LYS A 71 9.93 16.07 4.10
CA LYS A 71 11.37 16.26 3.93
C LYS A 71 12.17 15.17 4.64
N ASP A 72 11.76 14.82 5.85
CA ASP A 72 12.40 13.78 6.64
C ASP A 72 12.26 12.40 5.94
N ASP A 73 11.07 12.08 5.42
CA ASP A 73 10.83 10.87 4.58
C ASP A 73 11.64 10.89 3.27
N HIS A 74 11.73 12.05 2.60
CA HIS A 74 12.54 12.19 1.40
C HIS A 74 14.03 11.96 1.66
N GLN A 75 14.54 12.43 2.81
CA GLN A 75 15.92 12.21 3.21
C GLN A 75 16.20 10.71 3.41
N ILE A 76 15.31 9.98 4.10
CA ILE A 76 15.43 8.53 4.28
C ILE A 76 15.41 7.81 2.93
N ARG A 77 14.54 8.24 2.01
CA ARG A 77 14.48 7.67 0.66
C ARG A 77 15.76 7.93 -0.14
N GLN A 78 16.40 9.07 0.04
CA GLN A 78 17.69 9.35 -0.59
C GLN A 78 18.79 8.46 0.01
N GLU A 79 18.83 8.32 1.34
CA GLU A 79 19.78 7.45 2.03
C GLU A 79 19.63 5.98 1.58
N GLU A 80 18.40 5.49 1.42
CA GLU A 80 18.12 4.17 0.84
C GLU A 80 18.74 3.99 -0.54
N ARG A 81 18.63 5.01 -1.40
CA ARG A 81 19.15 4.96 -2.77
C ARG A 81 20.66 4.97 -2.78
N ASP A 82 21.27 5.76 -1.90
CA ASP A 82 22.72 5.86 -1.79
C ASP A 82 23.32 4.55 -1.26
N MET A 83 22.73 3.96 -0.23
CA MET A 83 23.09 2.61 0.27
C MET A 83 22.91 1.56 -0.83
N ALA A 84 21.78 1.58 -1.54
CA ALA A 84 21.54 0.65 -2.64
C ALA A 84 22.56 0.83 -3.76
N HIS A 85 22.93 2.07 -4.11
CA HIS A 85 23.93 2.35 -5.14
C HIS A 85 25.30 1.77 -4.75
N GLN A 86 25.70 1.90 -3.49
CA GLN A 86 26.93 1.29 -2.96
C GLN A 86 26.86 -0.24 -2.95
N GLY A 87 25.68 -0.81 -2.71
CA GLY A 87 25.41 -2.26 -2.67
C GLY A 87 25.02 -2.89 -4.01
N GLY A 88 25.31 -2.24 -5.15
CA GLY A 88 25.02 -2.80 -6.48
C GLY A 88 23.53 -2.92 -6.82
N GLY A 89 22.71 -2.02 -6.27
CA GLY A 89 21.26 -1.98 -6.40
C GLY A 89 20.51 -2.52 -5.18
N HIS A 90 21.18 -3.20 -4.25
CA HIS A 90 20.59 -3.82 -3.07
C HIS A 90 21.04 -3.16 -1.77
N ILE A 91 20.18 -3.27 -0.74
CA ILE A 91 20.56 -2.95 0.64
C ILE A 91 20.71 -4.24 1.45
N THR A 92 21.64 -4.20 2.39
CA THR A 92 21.87 -5.23 3.41
C THR A 92 20.76 -5.20 4.46
N LYS A 93 20.72 -6.25 5.30
CA LYS A 93 19.80 -6.31 6.44
C LYS A 93 20.08 -5.21 7.47
N GLN A 94 21.34 -4.84 7.65
CA GLN A 94 21.73 -3.82 8.62
C GLN A 94 21.31 -2.43 8.17
N GLU A 95 21.55 -2.10 6.90
CA GLU A 95 21.06 -0.84 6.28
C GLU A 95 19.54 -0.73 6.35
N GLN A 96 18.82 -1.80 6.00
CA GLN A 96 17.37 -1.85 6.15
C GLN A 96 16.93 -1.57 7.60
N LYS A 97 17.64 -2.11 8.60
CA LYS A 97 17.34 -1.86 10.01
C LYS A 97 17.56 -0.40 10.39
N THR A 98 18.63 0.22 9.91
CA THR A 98 18.92 1.65 10.13
C THR A 98 17.81 2.52 9.55
N LEU A 99 17.44 2.30 8.27
CA LEU A 99 16.36 3.03 7.61
C LEU A 99 15.03 2.86 8.35
N ASN A 100 14.67 1.63 8.73
CA ASN A 100 13.45 1.36 9.50
C ASN A 100 13.43 2.08 10.85
N GLN A 101 14.58 2.24 11.51
CA GLN A 101 14.68 2.98 12.78
C GLN A 101 14.45 4.49 12.57
N GLN A 102 14.97 5.07 11.49
CA GLN A 102 14.72 6.46 11.12
C GLN A 102 13.24 6.69 10.80
N GLU A 103 12.63 5.81 10.00
CA GLU A 103 11.19 5.88 9.68
C GLU A 103 10.32 5.72 10.93
N ASN A 104 10.72 4.89 11.90
CA ASN A 104 10.01 4.83 13.18
C ASN A 104 10.08 6.16 13.96
N GLY A 105 11.15 6.93 13.79
CA GLY A 105 11.28 8.28 14.33
C GLY A 105 10.28 9.24 13.70
N VAL A 106 10.22 9.26 12.35
CA VAL A 106 9.26 10.09 11.59
C VAL A 106 7.82 9.67 11.89
N SER A 107 7.53 8.37 11.88
CA SER A 107 6.19 7.82 12.11
C SER A 107 5.59 8.22 13.45
N LYS A 108 6.42 8.36 14.50
CA LYS A 108 6.01 8.82 15.83
C LYS A 108 5.60 10.28 15.87
N GLN A 109 6.02 11.10 14.90
CA GLN A 109 5.66 12.52 14.80
C GLN A 109 4.35 12.73 14.04
N ILE A 110 3.84 11.71 13.35
CA ILE A 110 2.56 11.76 12.64
C ILE A 110 1.43 11.45 13.65
N GLY A 111 0.51 12.39 13.86
CA GLY A 111 -0.62 12.26 14.78
C GLY A 111 -0.28 12.55 16.25
N GLN A 112 0.73 13.39 16.49
CA GLN A 112 0.98 13.99 17.81
C GLN A 112 0.10 15.20 18.06
#